data_AF-A0A3A0A9R0-F1
#
_entry.id   AF-A0A3A0A9R0-F1
#
_cell.length_a   1.000
_cell.length_b   1.000
_cell.length_c   1.000
_cell.angle_alpha   90.00
_cell.angle_beta   90.00
_cell.angle_gamma   90.00
#
_symmetry.space_group_name_H-M   'P 1'
#
loop_
_entity.id
_entity.type
_entity.pdbx_description
1 polymer ?
#
loop_
_entity_poly.entity_id
_entity_poly.type
_entity_poly.pdbx_seq_one_letter_code
_entity_poly.pdbx_strand_id
1 'polypeptide(L)'
;MSFVLQFRRLFSVFAQEESGSAILPGFSFAPSEQSRRLMTRHQLLFRARPGGCEVYYRLNPLAADPLLGRISNRVRFTLCMALGEHAFFARYEPDLDAETGPQLYLDNLTAAGAIQPLTEQSLSAGTVVQRADAVKVVPQLFFAPAESGSAGGATRFIVRDKFDPATVVLEAPIDAGPGVTQTLTRIDLSGHSPGPYTLETDATGATVRAIYADNALAGAKILGLVDIYWETPQDTTAPGGVAYLIRFRRR
;
A
#
# COMPACT_ATOMS: atom_id res chain seq x y z
N MET A 1 23.96 -7.80 -36.44
CA MET A 1 22.96 -6.73 -36.22
C MET A 1 23.01 -6.35 -34.75
N SER A 2 23.20 -5.07 -34.43
CA SER A 2 23.13 -4.55 -33.06
C SER A 2 21.69 -4.15 -32.76
N PHE A 3 21.16 -4.52 -31.60
CA PHE A 3 19.87 -4.04 -31.11
C PHE A 3 20.14 -3.06 -29.96
N VAL A 4 19.53 -1.89 -30.01
CA VAL A 4 19.62 -0.89 -28.93
C VAL A 4 18.35 -0.99 -28.09
N LEU A 5 18.46 -1.37 -26.83
CA LEU A 5 17.36 -1.27 -25.86
C LEU A 5 17.51 0.01 -25.07
N GLN A 6 16.48 0.86 -25.10
CA GLN A 6 16.41 2.05 -24.27
C GLN A 6 15.65 1.73 -22.98
N PHE A 7 16.15 2.23 -21.85
CA PHE A 7 15.47 2.17 -20.57
C PHE A 7 15.02 3.58 -20.20
N ARG A 8 13.72 3.76 -20.00
CA ARG A 8 13.14 5.03 -19.55
C ARG A 8 12.47 4.82 -18.20
N ARG A 9 12.58 5.82 -17.33
CA ARG A 9 12.00 5.73 -15.99
C ARG A 9 10.48 5.84 -16.12
N LEU A 10 9.78 4.87 -15.53
CA LEU A 10 8.33 4.91 -15.38
C LEU A 10 7.98 5.75 -14.15
N PHE A 11 8.46 5.32 -12.99
CA PHE A 11 8.30 6.07 -11.76
C PHE A 11 9.45 5.83 -10.78
N SER A 12 9.52 6.65 -9.75
CA SER A 12 10.39 6.47 -8.59
C SER A 12 9.66 6.72 -7.29
N VAL A 13 10.09 6.06 -6.22
CA VAL A 13 9.59 6.27 -4.86
C VAL A 13 10.79 6.54 -3.96
N PHE A 14 10.80 7.67 -3.24
CA PHE A 14 11.90 8.03 -2.33
C PHE A 14 11.37 8.57 -1.00
N ALA A 15 12.03 8.18 0.10
CA ALA A 15 11.79 8.74 1.42
C ALA A 15 12.59 10.05 1.60
N GLN A 16 11.96 11.08 2.15
CA GLN A 16 12.55 12.40 2.39
C GLN A 16 12.07 12.98 3.73
N GLU A 17 12.79 13.97 4.24
CA GLU A 17 12.33 14.79 5.35
C GLU A 17 11.34 15.86 4.85
N GLU A 18 10.32 16.22 5.65
CA GLU A 18 9.28 17.19 5.28
C GLU A 18 9.84 18.52 4.75
N SER A 19 10.87 19.06 5.39
CA SER A 19 11.47 20.36 5.09
C SER A 19 12.69 20.30 4.17
N GLY A 20 13.06 19.10 3.68
CA GLY A 20 14.31 18.87 2.96
C GLY A 20 14.13 18.13 1.63
N SER A 21 15.06 18.35 0.71
CA SER A 21 15.16 17.56 -0.54
C SER A 21 16.06 16.32 -0.39
N ALA A 22 16.74 16.19 0.76
CA ALA A 22 17.64 15.08 1.03
C ALA A 22 16.85 13.78 1.21
N ILE A 23 17.30 12.74 0.51
CA ILE A 23 16.76 11.40 0.64
C ILE A 23 17.15 10.84 2.01
N LEU A 24 16.17 10.31 2.74
CA LEU A 24 16.40 9.65 4.02
C LEU A 24 17.04 8.27 3.79
N PRO A 25 18.25 8.03 4.33
CA PRO A 25 18.87 6.71 4.25
C PRO A 25 18.14 5.71 5.15
N GLY A 26 18.51 4.44 5.04
CA GLY A 26 17.97 3.37 5.91
C GLY A 26 16.70 2.70 5.38
N PHE A 27 16.00 3.30 4.42
CA PHE A 27 14.90 2.63 3.72
C PHE A 27 15.40 1.73 2.59
N SER A 28 14.80 0.56 2.51
CA SER A 28 14.96 -0.39 1.42
C SER A 28 13.59 -0.78 0.89
N PHE A 29 13.51 -0.90 -0.44
CA PHE A 29 12.29 -1.25 -1.14
C PHE A 29 12.50 -2.51 -1.95
N ALA A 30 11.49 -3.37 -1.97
CA ALA A 30 11.46 -4.54 -2.82
C ALA A 30 10.04 -4.78 -3.34
N PRO A 31 9.84 -5.14 -4.62
CA PRO A 31 8.52 -5.53 -5.10
C PRO A 31 8.03 -6.79 -4.39
N SER A 32 6.74 -6.86 -4.10
CA SER A 32 6.08 -8.11 -3.69
C SER A 32 6.22 -9.18 -4.79
N GLU A 33 5.95 -10.45 -4.46
CA GLU A 33 6.02 -11.51 -5.47
C GLU A 33 5.06 -11.25 -6.64
N GLN A 34 3.83 -10.84 -6.35
CA GLN A 34 2.85 -10.46 -7.36
C GLN A 34 3.35 -9.30 -8.23
N SER A 35 3.94 -8.28 -7.61
CA SER A 35 4.53 -7.14 -8.33
C SER A 35 5.70 -7.56 -9.21
N ARG A 36 6.55 -8.53 -8.80
CA ARG A 36 7.64 -9.06 -9.64
C ARG A 36 7.11 -9.76 -10.88
N ARG A 37 6.05 -10.55 -10.73
CA ARG A 37 5.37 -11.22 -11.86
C ARG A 37 4.77 -10.19 -12.80
N LEU A 38 4.10 -9.17 -12.27
CA LEU A 38 3.52 -8.08 -13.03
C LEU A 38 4.59 -7.27 -13.78
N MET A 39 5.68 -6.88 -13.10
CA MET A 39 6.81 -6.19 -13.71
C MET A 39 7.43 -7.01 -14.83
N THR A 40 7.61 -8.33 -14.64
CA THR A 40 8.12 -9.23 -15.68
C THR A 40 7.20 -9.26 -16.90
N ARG A 41 5.88 -9.38 -16.68
CA ARG A 41 4.86 -9.35 -17.75
C ARG A 41 4.92 -8.05 -18.57
N HIS A 42 5.13 -6.92 -17.91
CA HIS A 42 5.21 -5.61 -18.53
C HIS A 42 6.64 -5.16 -18.88
N GLN A 43 7.61 -6.10 -18.87
CA GLN A 43 9.02 -5.85 -19.20
C GLN A 43 9.63 -4.67 -18.42
N LEU A 44 9.19 -4.50 -17.18
CA LEU A 44 9.66 -3.47 -16.27
C LEU A 44 10.88 -3.96 -15.49
N LEU A 45 11.81 -3.05 -15.25
CA LEU A 45 13.01 -3.26 -14.45
C LEU A 45 12.91 -2.46 -13.16
N PHE A 46 12.87 -3.17 -12.03
CA PHE A 46 13.00 -2.57 -10.71
C PHE A 46 14.47 -2.37 -10.34
N ARG A 47 14.79 -1.21 -9.78
CA ARG A 47 16.12 -0.89 -9.25
C ARG A 47 16.00 -0.27 -7.86
N ALA A 48 16.49 -1.00 -6.85
CA ALA A 48 16.63 -0.45 -5.51
C ALA A 48 17.66 0.68 -5.48
N ARG A 49 17.40 1.71 -4.67
CA ARG A 49 18.28 2.86 -4.44
C ARG A 49 18.39 3.13 -2.94
N PRO A 50 19.45 3.81 -2.49
CA PRO A 50 19.48 4.33 -1.12
C PRO A 50 18.24 5.20 -0.87
N GLY A 51 17.46 4.85 0.16
CA GLY A 51 16.25 5.60 0.54
C GLY A 51 15.08 5.50 -0.44
N GLY A 52 15.08 4.56 -1.39
CA GLY A 52 14.02 4.49 -2.39
C GLY A 52 14.18 3.41 -3.45
N CYS A 53 13.48 3.59 -4.55
CA CYS A 53 13.58 2.74 -5.73
C CYS A 53 13.15 3.46 -7.00
N GLU A 54 13.54 2.90 -8.13
CA GLU A 54 13.13 3.35 -9.47
C GLU A 54 12.63 2.15 -10.27
N VAL A 55 11.60 2.37 -11.08
CA VAL A 55 11.07 1.39 -12.02
C VAL A 55 11.24 1.93 -13.43
N TYR A 56 11.81 1.13 -14.32
CA TYR A 56 12.07 1.48 -15.71
C TYR A 56 11.26 0.58 -16.64
N TYR A 57 10.82 1.11 -17.78
CA TYR A 57 10.29 0.32 -18.88
C TYR A 57 11.30 0.24 -20.02
N ARG A 58 11.21 -0.85 -20.78
CA ARG A 58 12.09 -1.13 -21.92
C ARG A 58 11.43 -0.67 -23.22
N LEU A 59 12.22 -0.03 -24.07
CA LEU A 59 11.82 0.38 -25.42
C LEU A 59 12.79 -0.18 -26.46
N ASN A 60 12.25 -0.68 -27.57
CA ASN A 60 13.01 -0.95 -28.79
C ASN A 60 12.69 0.13 -29.83
N PRO A 61 13.53 1.17 -29.98
CA PRO A 61 13.25 2.27 -30.90
C PRO A 61 13.27 1.87 -32.38
N LEU A 62 13.74 0.66 -32.70
CA LEU A 62 13.80 0.13 -34.07
C LEU A 62 12.57 -0.74 -34.41
N ALA A 63 11.68 -1.01 -33.45
CA ALA A 63 10.47 -1.78 -33.68
C ALA A 63 9.27 -0.87 -34.05
N ALA A 64 8.34 -1.40 -34.84
CA ALA A 64 7.10 -0.70 -35.19
C ALA A 64 6.19 -0.45 -33.96
N ASP A 65 6.20 -1.38 -33.00
CA ASP A 65 5.68 -1.18 -31.64
C ASP A 65 6.87 -1.18 -30.66
N PRO A 66 7.37 0.01 -30.26
CA PRO A 66 8.58 0.11 -29.45
C PRO A 66 8.40 -0.44 -28.04
N LEU A 67 7.15 -0.50 -27.55
CA LEU A 67 6.85 -0.74 -26.16
C LEU A 67 6.54 -2.22 -25.91
N LEU A 68 7.53 -2.93 -25.38
CA LEU A 68 7.35 -4.32 -24.99
C LEU A 68 6.52 -4.37 -23.69
N GLY A 69 5.35 -5.01 -23.71
CA GLY A 69 4.52 -5.19 -22.52
C GLY A 69 3.76 -3.94 -22.07
N ARG A 70 3.11 -3.25 -23.03
CA ARG A 70 2.23 -2.09 -22.78
C ARG A 70 1.25 -2.34 -21.62
N ILE A 71 1.14 -1.38 -20.71
CA ILE A 71 0.07 -1.30 -19.72
C ILE A 71 -1.09 -0.60 -20.41
N SER A 72 -2.21 -1.31 -20.55
CA SER A 72 -3.44 -0.82 -21.18
C SER A 72 -4.65 -0.80 -20.24
N ASN A 73 -4.49 -1.38 -19.04
CA ASN A 73 -5.50 -1.45 -18.00
C ASN A 73 -4.86 -1.07 -16.68
N ARG A 74 -5.67 -0.68 -15.70
CA ARG A 74 -5.20 -0.38 -14.35
C ARG A 74 -4.52 -1.59 -13.72
N VAL A 75 -3.29 -1.37 -13.24
CA VAL A 75 -2.47 -2.35 -12.51
C VAL A 75 -2.00 -1.74 -11.19
N ARG A 76 -1.66 -2.60 -10.22
CA ARG A 76 -1.13 -2.21 -8.90
C ARG A 76 0.26 -2.77 -8.71
N PHE A 77 1.23 -1.90 -8.44
CA PHE A 77 2.58 -2.27 -8.02
C PHE A 77 2.71 -2.11 -6.51
N THR A 78 2.67 -3.22 -5.80
CA THR A 78 2.92 -3.28 -4.35
C THR A 78 4.42 -3.42 -4.08
N LEU A 79 4.99 -2.44 -3.39
CA LEU A 79 6.37 -2.40 -2.94
C LEU A 79 6.41 -2.56 -1.42
N CYS A 80 7.19 -3.53 -0.96
CA CYS A 80 7.49 -3.75 0.45
C CYS A 80 8.58 -2.77 0.88
N MET A 81 8.29 -1.98 1.91
CA MET A 81 9.22 -1.07 2.55
C MET A 81 9.78 -1.72 3.80
N ALA A 82 11.10 -1.74 3.93
CA ALA A 82 11.79 -2.19 5.13
C ALA A 82 12.81 -1.13 5.58
N LEU A 83 13.05 -1.09 6.88
CA LEU A 83 13.91 -0.11 7.52
C LEU A 83 15.10 -0.83 8.15
N GLY A 84 16.30 -0.48 7.69
CA GLY A 84 17.56 -1.03 8.20
C GLY A 84 18.03 -0.37 9.49
N GLU A 85 17.38 0.71 9.93
CA GLU A 85 17.77 1.48 11.10
C GLU A 85 16.74 1.38 12.23
N HIS A 86 17.10 0.71 13.33
CA HIS A 86 16.21 0.51 14.48
C HIS A 86 15.78 1.80 15.19
N ALA A 87 16.59 2.87 15.14
CA ALA A 87 16.35 4.11 15.87
C ALA A 87 15.64 5.20 15.04
N PHE A 88 15.10 4.87 13.86
CA PHE A 88 14.49 5.86 12.97
C PHE A 88 13.33 6.62 13.65
N PHE A 89 12.39 5.90 14.27
CA PHE A 89 11.20 6.50 14.90
C PHE A 89 11.50 7.23 16.22
N ALA A 90 12.71 7.10 16.75
CA ALA A 90 13.17 7.97 17.83
C ALA A 90 13.46 9.40 17.33
N ARG A 91 13.65 9.59 16.01
CA ARG A 91 13.96 10.89 15.39
C ARG A 91 12.86 11.42 14.49
N TYR A 92 12.01 10.54 13.97
CA TYR A 92 10.95 10.87 13.03
C TYR A 92 9.58 10.39 13.53
N GLU A 93 8.54 11.14 13.22
CA GLU A 93 7.14 10.75 13.40
C GLU A 93 6.64 9.91 12.21
N PRO A 94 5.59 9.09 12.35
CA PRO A 94 4.74 8.88 13.52
C PRO A 94 5.18 7.72 14.42
N ASP A 95 4.73 7.74 15.68
CA ASP A 95 4.70 6.54 16.52
C ASP A 95 3.58 5.61 16.07
N LEU A 96 3.98 4.47 15.50
CA LEU A 96 3.09 3.36 15.17
C LEU A 96 2.95 2.45 16.38
N ASP A 97 1.72 2.09 16.70
CA ASP A 97 1.40 1.15 17.77
C ASP A 97 0.72 -0.10 17.20
N ALA A 98 0.70 -1.18 18.00
CA ALA A 98 0.11 -2.45 17.59
C ALA A 98 -1.42 -2.39 17.41
N GLU A 99 -2.07 -1.35 17.94
CA GLU A 99 -3.53 -1.20 17.98
C GLU A 99 -4.05 -0.53 16.70
N THR A 100 -3.41 0.55 16.25
CA THR A 100 -3.72 1.29 15.03
C THR A 100 -3.14 0.63 13.78
N GLY A 101 -2.00 -0.04 13.91
CA GLY A 101 -1.33 -0.72 12.81
C GLY A 101 0.18 -0.56 12.92
N PRO A 102 0.95 -1.65 13.09
CA PRO A 102 2.40 -1.54 13.23
C PRO A 102 3.11 -1.28 11.90
N GLN A 103 2.38 -1.23 10.78
CA GLN A 103 2.91 -0.96 9.46
C GLN A 103 2.35 0.33 8.86
N LEU A 104 3.05 0.88 7.88
CA LEU A 104 2.56 1.97 7.04
C LEU A 104 1.89 1.42 5.78
N TYR A 105 0.83 2.08 5.32
CA TYR A 105 0.27 1.90 3.99
C TYR A 105 0.18 3.23 3.26
N LEU A 106 0.84 3.30 2.11
CA LEU A 106 0.96 4.50 1.30
C LEU A 106 0.56 4.18 -0.13
N ASP A 107 -0.12 5.11 -0.79
CA ASP A 107 -0.64 4.88 -2.14
C ASP A 107 -0.74 6.18 -2.94
N ASN A 108 -0.93 6.06 -4.26
CA ASN A 108 -1.09 7.20 -5.15
C ASN A 108 -2.56 7.45 -5.56
N LEU A 109 -3.52 7.02 -4.74
CA LEU A 109 -4.94 7.22 -5.00
C LEU A 109 -5.52 8.36 -4.17
N THR A 110 -6.60 8.94 -4.65
CA THR A 110 -7.49 9.74 -3.82
C THR A 110 -8.35 8.85 -2.93
N ALA A 111 -9.03 9.43 -1.94
CA ALA A 111 -10.02 8.71 -1.12
C ALA A 111 -11.16 8.09 -1.96
N ALA A 112 -11.41 8.59 -3.17
CA ALA A 112 -12.38 8.05 -4.12
C ALA A 112 -11.77 7.08 -5.15
N GLY A 113 -10.50 6.68 -4.97
CA GLY A 113 -9.84 5.67 -5.79
C GLY A 113 -9.30 6.15 -7.14
N ALA A 114 -9.31 7.45 -7.44
CA ALA A 114 -8.70 8.01 -8.65
C ALA A 114 -7.18 8.11 -8.51
N ILE A 115 -6.43 7.80 -9.58
CA ILE A 115 -4.96 7.94 -9.57
C ILE A 115 -4.59 9.42 -9.55
N GLN A 116 -3.76 9.82 -8.60
CA GLN A 116 -3.26 11.18 -8.47
C GLN A 116 -2.19 11.46 -9.55
N PRO A 117 -2.40 12.43 -10.45
CA PRO A 117 -1.58 12.58 -11.66
C PRO A 117 -0.31 13.43 -11.49
N LEU A 118 0.25 13.57 -10.27
CA LEU A 118 1.26 14.59 -9.98
C LEU A 118 2.64 14.03 -9.62
N THR A 119 3.67 14.73 -10.09
CA THR A 119 5.08 14.50 -9.78
C THR A 119 5.44 15.20 -8.47
N GLU A 120 6.21 14.54 -7.61
CA GLU A 120 6.64 14.98 -6.27
C GLU A 120 5.53 15.09 -5.21
N GLN A 121 4.40 14.41 -5.41
CA GLN A 121 3.38 14.29 -4.38
C GLN A 121 3.79 13.28 -3.30
N SER A 122 3.41 13.57 -2.05
CA SER A 122 3.53 12.60 -0.96
C SER A 122 2.54 11.46 -1.16
N LEU A 123 2.97 10.22 -0.92
CA LEU A 123 2.13 9.02 -0.94
C LEU A 123 1.34 8.79 0.36
N SER A 124 1.55 9.65 1.35
CA SER A 124 0.72 9.71 2.55
C SER A 124 -0.67 10.26 2.23
N ALA A 125 -1.66 9.95 3.06
CA ALA A 125 -2.98 10.57 2.96
C ALA A 125 -2.92 12.11 3.10
N GLY A 126 -1.94 12.61 3.85
CA GLY A 126 -1.61 14.04 3.96
C GLY A 126 -0.37 14.44 3.16
N THR A 127 0.30 15.51 3.59
CA THR A 127 1.58 15.96 3.01
C THR A 127 2.82 15.26 3.60
N VAL A 128 2.64 14.60 4.74
CA VAL A 128 3.63 13.82 5.47
C VAL A 128 3.00 12.55 6.02
N VAL A 129 3.82 11.55 6.28
CA VAL A 129 3.42 10.30 6.93
C VAL A 129 2.94 10.61 8.35
N GLN A 130 1.74 10.10 8.67
CA GLN A 130 1.08 10.28 9.95
C GLN A 130 0.52 8.95 10.45
N ARG A 131 0.02 8.94 11.70
CA ARG A 131 -0.65 7.75 12.26
C ARG A 131 -1.88 7.33 11.45
N ALA A 132 -2.50 8.25 10.70
CA ALA A 132 -3.59 7.92 9.78
C ALA A 132 -3.16 7.02 8.61
N ASP A 133 -1.86 6.96 8.29
CA ASP A 133 -1.29 6.05 7.29
C ASP A 133 -0.96 4.66 7.89
N ALA A 134 -1.24 4.44 9.18
CA ALA A 134 -1.06 3.16 9.82
C ALA A 134 -2.02 2.11 9.24
N VAL A 135 -1.51 0.90 9.09
CA VAL A 135 -2.27 -0.26 8.63
C VAL A 135 -1.86 -1.48 9.43
N LYS A 136 -2.79 -2.42 9.58
CA LYS A 136 -2.47 -3.77 10.02
C LYS A 136 -2.44 -4.72 8.82
N VAL A 137 -1.26 -5.26 8.52
CA VAL A 137 -1.15 -6.32 7.50
C VAL A 137 -1.60 -7.65 8.11
N VAL A 138 -2.59 -8.28 7.50
CA VAL A 138 -3.23 -9.52 7.99
C VAL A 138 -3.32 -10.54 6.87
N PRO A 139 -3.33 -11.85 7.18
CA PRO A 139 -3.70 -12.85 6.18
C PRO A 139 -5.15 -12.63 5.75
N GLN A 140 -5.55 -13.12 4.58
CA GLN A 140 -6.92 -12.97 4.10
C GLN A 140 -7.93 -13.70 5.00
N LEU A 141 -7.49 -14.72 5.74
CA LEU A 141 -8.26 -15.35 6.80
C LEU A 141 -7.64 -15.00 8.15
N PHE A 142 -8.36 -14.23 8.97
CA PHE A 142 -7.89 -13.80 10.29
C PHE A 142 -9.03 -13.74 11.32
N PHE A 143 -8.67 -13.50 12.59
CA PHE A 143 -9.63 -13.30 13.67
C PHE A 143 -9.55 -11.88 14.20
N ALA A 144 -10.71 -11.23 14.30
CA ALA A 144 -10.84 -9.90 14.86
C ALA A 144 -11.51 -9.97 16.25
N PRO A 145 -10.93 -9.35 17.29
CA PRO A 145 -11.57 -9.25 18.60
C PRO A 145 -12.76 -8.28 18.53
N ALA A 146 -13.91 -8.74 18.99
CA ALA A 146 -15.10 -7.92 19.21
C ALA A 146 -15.43 -7.87 20.70
N GLU A 147 -15.77 -6.69 21.18
CA GLU A 147 -16.41 -6.52 22.48
C GLU A 147 -17.91 -6.71 22.32
N SER A 148 -18.43 -7.73 23.00
CA SER A 148 -19.85 -8.06 23.01
C SER A 148 -20.42 -7.67 24.37
N GLY A 149 -20.93 -6.46 24.53
CA GLY A 149 -21.36 -5.99 25.84
C GLY A 149 -22.39 -4.89 25.79
N SER A 150 -23.57 -5.18 26.36
CA SER A 150 -24.74 -4.32 26.59
C SER A 150 -25.65 -4.04 25.39
N ALA A 151 -26.90 -3.65 25.69
CA ALA A 151 -27.94 -3.36 24.70
C ALA A 151 -27.47 -2.22 23.78
N GLY A 152 -27.04 -2.57 22.55
CA GLY A 152 -26.35 -1.66 21.61
C GLY A 152 -24.94 -2.10 21.20
N GLY A 153 -24.46 -3.25 21.67
CA GLY A 153 -23.18 -3.85 21.25
C GLY A 153 -23.16 -4.24 19.77
N ALA A 154 -21.96 -4.31 19.19
CA ALA A 154 -21.74 -4.72 17.81
C ALA A 154 -22.31 -6.13 17.55
N THR A 155 -23.04 -6.28 16.44
CA THR A 155 -23.60 -7.57 16.01
C THR A 155 -22.84 -8.17 14.84
N ARG A 156 -22.08 -7.35 14.11
CA ARG A 156 -21.27 -7.80 12.98
C ARG A 156 -20.07 -6.89 12.74
N PHE A 157 -19.05 -7.47 12.13
CA PHE A 157 -18.03 -6.73 11.41
C PHE A 157 -18.48 -6.45 9.99
N ILE A 158 -18.10 -5.28 9.48
CA ILE A 158 -18.28 -4.85 8.10
C ILE A 158 -16.90 -4.58 7.54
N VAL A 159 -16.58 -5.23 6.42
CA VAL A 159 -15.36 -4.98 5.64
C VAL A 159 -15.75 -4.28 4.35
N ARG A 160 -15.06 -3.18 4.03
CA ARG A 160 -15.30 -2.39 2.81
C ARG A 160 -14.01 -2.24 2.02
N ASP A 161 -14.15 -2.02 0.72
CA ASP A 161 -13.01 -1.59 -0.10
C ASP A 161 -12.54 -0.22 0.41
N LYS A 162 -11.22 -0.04 0.57
CA LYS A 162 -10.66 1.22 1.10
C LYS A 162 -10.96 2.41 0.18
N PHE A 163 -10.97 2.19 -1.14
CA PHE A 163 -11.10 3.24 -2.15
C PHE A 163 -12.49 3.28 -2.79
N ASP A 164 -13.36 2.34 -2.42
CA ASP A 164 -14.79 2.36 -2.69
C ASP A 164 -15.59 2.00 -1.41
N PRO A 165 -15.74 2.95 -0.48
CA PRO A 165 -16.37 2.69 0.82
C PRO A 165 -17.87 2.35 0.70
N ALA A 166 -18.51 2.62 -0.45
CA ALA A 166 -19.88 2.19 -0.69
C ALA A 166 -19.97 0.67 -0.86
N THR A 167 -18.90 0.03 -1.35
CA THR A 167 -18.84 -1.40 -1.59
C THR A 167 -18.51 -2.16 -0.30
N VAL A 168 -19.51 -2.85 0.25
CA VAL A 168 -19.31 -3.86 1.30
C VAL A 168 -18.76 -5.12 0.65
N VAL A 169 -17.58 -5.54 1.12
CA VAL A 169 -16.85 -6.71 0.64
C VAL A 169 -17.28 -7.95 1.41
N LEU A 170 -17.46 -7.80 2.72
CA LEU A 170 -17.83 -8.88 3.63
C LEU A 170 -18.58 -8.32 4.83
N GLU A 171 -19.57 -9.06 5.30
CA GLU A 171 -20.14 -8.90 6.64
C GLU A 171 -19.93 -10.19 7.41
N ALA A 172 -19.40 -10.10 8.63
CA ALA A 172 -19.13 -11.27 9.47
C ALA A 172 -19.89 -11.14 10.80
N PRO A 173 -20.80 -12.07 11.14
CA PRO A 173 -21.56 -12.01 12.38
C PRO A 173 -20.65 -12.19 13.59
N ILE A 174 -20.93 -11.44 14.65
CA ILE A 174 -20.28 -11.56 15.94
C ILE A 174 -21.12 -12.52 16.78
N ASP A 175 -20.73 -13.80 16.77
CA ASP A 175 -21.39 -14.83 17.56
C ASP A 175 -20.81 -14.87 18.98
N ALA A 176 -21.36 -14.02 19.86
CA ALA A 176 -21.04 -14.05 21.29
C ALA A 176 -22.10 -14.85 22.06
N GLY A 177 -21.66 -15.84 22.82
CA GLY A 177 -22.53 -16.57 23.74
C GLY A 177 -23.07 -15.66 24.87
N PRO A 178 -24.16 -16.05 25.55
CA PRO A 178 -24.69 -15.28 26.67
C PRO A 178 -23.62 -15.03 27.74
N GLY A 179 -23.44 -13.77 28.16
CA GLY A 179 -22.46 -13.40 29.19
C GLY A 179 -21.00 -13.31 28.72
N VAL A 180 -20.74 -13.58 27.44
CA VAL A 180 -19.41 -13.37 26.84
C VAL A 180 -19.22 -11.89 26.55
N THR A 181 -18.18 -11.28 27.11
CA THR A 181 -17.86 -9.85 26.93
C THR A 181 -16.86 -9.59 25.80
N GLN A 182 -16.09 -10.60 25.41
CA GLN A 182 -15.15 -10.55 24.29
C GLN A 182 -15.20 -11.84 23.50
N THR A 183 -15.28 -11.73 22.17
CA THR A 183 -15.25 -12.88 21.26
C THR A 183 -14.28 -12.64 20.10
N LEU A 184 -13.76 -13.71 19.52
CA LEU A 184 -12.94 -13.66 18.31
C LEU A 184 -13.81 -14.02 17.12
N THR A 185 -14.07 -13.05 16.25
CA THR A 185 -14.85 -13.27 15.03
C THR A 185 -13.93 -13.60 13.87
N ARG A 186 -14.28 -14.65 13.12
CA ARG A 186 -13.55 -15.05 11.92
C ARG A 186 -13.89 -14.08 10.78
N ILE A 187 -12.88 -13.48 10.17
CA ILE A 187 -12.98 -12.66 8.98
C ILE A 187 -12.30 -13.43 7.83
N ASP A 188 -13.06 -13.76 6.79
CA ASP A 188 -12.57 -14.57 5.67
C ASP A 188 -12.69 -13.82 4.33
N LEU A 189 -11.58 -13.26 3.90
CA LEU A 189 -11.42 -12.55 2.63
C LEU A 189 -10.77 -13.42 1.54
N SER A 190 -10.69 -14.75 1.72
CA SER A 190 -10.00 -15.63 0.76
C SER A 190 -10.62 -15.62 -0.64
N GLY A 191 -11.90 -15.26 -0.75
CA GLY A 191 -12.61 -15.09 -2.03
C GLY A 191 -12.39 -13.73 -2.71
N HIS A 192 -11.64 -12.83 -2.10
CA HIS A 192 -11.40 -11.47 -2.58
C HIS A 192 -9.94 -11.27 -2.99
N SER A 193 -9.68 -10.24 -3.80
CA SER A 193 -8.32 -9.89 -4.22
C SER A 193 -7.49 -9.40 -3.04
N PRO A 194 -6.21 -9.78 -2.89
CA PRO A 194 -5.36 -9.19 -1.84
C PRO A 194 -5.30 -7.67 -1.97
N GLY A 195 -5.28 -6.94 -0.85
CA GLY A 195 -5.26 -5.48 -0.90
C GLY A 195 -5.71 -4.75 0.35
N PRO A 196 -5.88 -3.43 0.22
CA PRO A 196 -6.31 -2.57 1.30
C PRO A 196 -7.83 -2.63 1.49
N TYR A 197 -8.25 -2.76 2.74
CA TYR A 197 -9.64 -2.74 3.15
C TYR A 197 -9.81 -1.88 4.41
N THR A 198 -11.06 -1.52 4.71
CA THR A 198 -11.42 -0.99 6.03
C THR A 198 -12.25 -2.03 6.77
N LEU A 199 -12.06 -2.09 8.08
CA LEU A 199 -12.77 -2.97 9.00
C LEU A 199 -13.41 -2.10 10.09
N GLU A 200 -14.72 -2.24 10.25
CA GLU A 200 -15.49 -1.56 11.28
C GLU A 200 -16.54 -2.52 11.88
N THR A 201 -17.12 -2.15 13.01
CA THR A 201 -18.33 -2.81 13.53
C THR A 201 -19.56 -1.99 13.21
N ASP A 202 -20.73 -2.60 13.25
CA ASP A 202 -22.02 -1.90 13.10
C ASP A 202 -22.45 -1.08 14.33
N ALA A 203 -21.68 -1.11 15.42
CA ALA A 203 -21.92 -0.30 16.61
C ALA A 203 -21.80 1.21 16.31
N THR A 204 -22.67 2.01 16.93
CA THR A 204 -22.62 3.48 16.84
C THR A 204 -21.29 4.00 17.37
N GLY A 205 -20.58 4.82 16.58
CA GLY A 205 -19.28 5.38 16.95
C GLY A 205 -18.11 4.40 16.79
N ALA A 206 -18.32 3.27 16.09
CA ALA A 206 -17.25 2.34 15.77
C ALA A 206 -16.07 3.05 15.07
N THR A 207 -14.86 2.70 15.48
CA THR A 207 -13.64 3.18 14.84
C THR A 207 -13.37 2.36 13.58
N VAL A 208 -13.23 3.04 12.45
CA VAL A 208 -12.81 2.42 11.18
C VAL A 208 -11.32 2.12 11.25
N ARG A 209 -10.94 0.86 11.05
CA ARG A 209 -9.55 0.40 11.07
C ARG A 209 -9.09 0.06 9.66
N ALA A 210 -7.93 0.54 9.25
CA ALA A 210 -7.32 0.14 7.99
C ALA A 210 -6.62 -1.21 8.13
N ILE A 211 -6.89 -2.13 7.20
CA ILE A 211 -6.23 -3.43 7.12
C ILE A 211 -5.69 -3.64 5.70
N TYR A 212 -4.60 -4.40 5.57
CA TYR A 212 -4.10 -4.88 4.29
C TYR A 212 -4.12 -6.41 4.31
N ALA A 213 -5.04 -7.01 3.55
CA ALA A 213 -5.24 -8.45 3.53
C ALA A 213 -4.39 -9.09 2.42
N ASP A 214 -3.32 -9.79 2.80
CA ASP A 214 -2.45 -10.53 1.88
C ASP A 214 -1.69 -11.64 2.62
N ASN A 215 -1.87 -12.89 2.16
CA ASN A 215 -1.28 -14.07 2.81
C ASN A 215 0.25 -14.10 2.77
N ALA A 216 0.87 -13.59 1.71
CA ALA A 216 2.32 -13.57 1.57
C ALA A 216 2.95 -12.45 2.40
N LEU A 217 2.27 -11.30 2.50
CA LEU A 217 2.80 -10.13 3.21
C LEU A 217 2.54 -10.18 4.72
N ALA A 218 1.50 -10.85 5.18
CA ALA A 218 1.17 -10.94 6.61
C ALA A 218 2.28 -11.55 7.49
N GLY A 219 3.07 -12.47 6.93
CA GLY A 219 4.23 -13.06 7.60
C GLY A 219 5.54 -12.31 7.35
N ALA A 220 5.54 -11.30 6.49
CA ALA A 220 6.75 -10.59 6.10
C ALA A 220 7.15 -9.56 7.17
N LYS A 221 8.45 -9.50 7.49
CA LYS A 221 9.02 -8.44 8.34
C LYS A 221 9.20 -7.16 7.54
N ILE A 222 8.11 -6.44 7.34
CA ILE A 222 8.07 -5.17 6.61
C ILE A 222 7.72 -4.03 7.55
N LEU A 223 8.27 -2.85 7.27
CA LEU A 223 7.84 -1.60 7.92
C LEU A 223 6.53 -1.10 7.31
N GLY A 224 6.33 -1.31 6.01
CA GLY A 224 5.13 -0.83 5.34
C GLY A 224 5.03 -1.27 3.90
N LEU A 225 3.97 -0.79 3.26
CA LEU A 225 3.62 -1.08 1.89
C LEU A 225 3.41 0.23 1.14
N VAL A 226 3.86 0.23 -0.11
CA VAL A 226 3.59 1.31 -1.06
C VAL A 226 2.90 0.70 -2.27
N ASP A 227 1.65 1.09 -2.52
CA ASP A 227 0.91 0.69 -3.71
C ASP A 227 0.91 1.82 -4.75
N ILE A 228 1.59 1.59 -5.88
CA ILE A 228 1.53 2.48 -7.02
C ILE A 228 0.56 1.91 -8.04
N TYR A 229 -0.57 2.58 -8.22
CA TYR A 229 -1.54 2.27 -9.27
C TYR A 229 -1.17 2.98 -10.56
N TRP A 230 -1.33 2.28 -11.68
CA TRP A 230 -0.97 2.79 -13.00
C TRP A 230 -1.94 2.28 -14.05
N GLU A 231 -2.43 3.15 -14.92
CA GLU A 231 -3.40 2.77 -15.98
C GLU A 231 -3.10 3.37 -17.35
N THR A 232 -2.08 4.21 -17.45
CA THR A 232 -1.65 4.82 -18.71
C THR A 232 -0.52 4.03 -19.36
N PRO A 233 -0.39 4.10 -20.70
CA PRO A 233 0.77 3.53 -21.38
C PRO A 233 2.09 4.17 -20.92
N GLN A 234 3.12 3.34 -20.79
CA GLN A 234 4.40 3.78 -20.21
C GLN A 234 5.13 4.81 -21.09
N ASP A 235 4.95 4.71 -22.41
CA ASP A 235 5.51 5.59 -23.44
C ASP A 235 4.93 7.01 -23.43
N THR A 236 3.80 7.24 -22.73
CA THR A 236 3.24 8.58 -22.53
C THR A 236 3.81 9.30 -21.30
N THR A 237 4.63 8.62 -20.50
CA THR A 237 5.24 9.21 -19.30
C THR A 237 6.34 10.20 -19.71
N ALA A 238 6.46 11.32 -18.97
CA ALA A 238 7.53 12.29 -19.16
C ALA A 238 8.93 11.62 -19.12
N PRO A 239 9.97 12.18 -19.76
CA PRO A 239 11.31 11.56 -19.84
C PRO A 239 11.93 11.20 -18.48
N GLY A 240 11.56 11.93 -17.43
CA GLY A 240 11.98 11.68 -16.05
C GLY A 240 11.09 10.71 -15.26
N GLY A 241 10.06 10.11 -15.85
CA GLY A 241 9.06 9.34 -15.10
C GLY A 241 8.25 10.21 -14.12
N VAL A 242 7.37 9.57 -13.35
CA VAL A 242 6.66 10.20 -12.21
C VAL A 242 7.44 9.97 -10.93
N ALA A 243 7.72 11.02 -10.18
CA ALA A 243 8.37 10.92 -8.87
C ALA A 243 7.32 10.92 -7.76
N TYR A 244 7.39 9.94 -6.87
CA TYR A 244 6.57 9.85 -5.67
C TYR A 244 7.48 9.98 -4.44
N LEU A 245 6.98 10.67 -3.42
CA LEU A 245 7.73 10.94 -2.20
C LEU A 245 7.03 10.33 -0.99
N ILE A 246 7.83 9.91 -0.01
CA ILE A 246 7.35 9.52 1.32
C ILE A 246 8.00 10.50 2.29
N ARG A 247 7.23 11.45 2.80
CA ARG A 247 7.77 12.54 3.61
C ARG A 247 7.58 12.25 5.10
N PHE A 248 8.67 12.20 5.84
CA PHE A 248 8.64 12.04 7.29
C PHE A 248 8.91 13.37 7.98
N ARG A 249 8.15 13.64 9.05
CA ARG A 249 8.38 14.79 9.93
C ARG A 249 9.43 14.42 10.97
N ARG A 250 10.41 15.29 11.15
CA ARG A 250 11.39 15.17 12.22
C ARG A 250 10.77 15.65 13.54
N ARG A 251 11.09 14.96 14.63
CA ARG A 251 10.72 15.36 16.00
C ARG A 251 11.52 16.57 16.47
#